data_AF-A0A377AJD3-F1
#
_entry.id   AF-A0A377AJD3-F1
#
_cell.length_a   1.000
_cell.length_b   1.000
_cell.length_c   1.000
_cell.angle_alpha   90.00
_cell.angle_beta   90.00
_cell.angle_gamma   90.00
#
_symmetry.space_group_name_H-M   'P 1'
#
loop_
_entity.id
_entity.type
_entity.pdbx_description
1 polymer ?
#
loop_
_entity_poly.entity_id
_entity_poly.type
_entity_poly.pdbx_seq_one_letter_code
_entity_poly.pdbx_strand_id
1 'polypeptide(L)' 'MRFAAPPSKNVSKDVFHPVFDVDQQGRPVMRYIDQFVQPKDFEEGVWLSELSDAIETSKGILSVPVPVWQIPVD' A
#
# COMPACT_ATOMS: atom_id res chain seq x y z
N MET A 1 -8.63 -6.26 -5.23
CA MET A 1 -9.15 -4.89 -5.07
C MET A 1 -8.77 -4.06 -6.29
N ARG A 2 -9.52 -2.99 -6.56
CA ARG A 2 -9.27 -2.07 -7.69
C ARG A 2 -8.29 -0.99 -7.23
N PHE A 3 -7.31 -0.67 -8.08
CA PHE A 3 -6.34 0.40 -7.86
C PHE A 3 -6.39 1.35 -9.06
N ALA A 4 -6.51 2.64 -8.78
CA ALA A 4 -6.62 3.69 -9.78
C ALA A 4 -5.51 4.72 -9.60
N ALA A 5 -4.87 5.10 -10.72
CA ALA A 5 -3.89 6.18 -10.71
C ALA A 5 -4.58 7.53 -10.40
N PRO A 6 -3.85 8.50 -9.80
CA PRO A 6 -4.43 9.81 -9.57
C PRO A 6 -4.66 10.53 -10.91
N PRO A 7 -5.68 11.42 -11.00
CA PRO A 7 -6.04 12.08 -12.26
C PRO A 7 -4.89 12.81 -12.95
N SER A 8 -3.94 13.34 -12.16
CA SER A 8 -2.75 14.06 -12.64
C SER A 8 -1.81 13.23 -13.52
N LYS A 9 -1.92 11.90 -13.51
CA LYS A 9 -1.09 11.02 -14.34
C LYS A 9 -1.65 10.79 -15.75
N ASN A 10 -2.87 11.25 -16.03
CA ASN A 10 -3.52 11.11 -17.34
C ASN A 10 -3.47 9.66 -17.89
N VAL A 11 -3.67 8.68 -17.00
CA VAL A 11 -3.76 7.26 -17.34
C VAL A 11 -5.17 6.78 -17.00
N SER A 12 -5.81 6.09 -17.94
CA SER A 12 -7.21 5.63 -17.80
C SER A 12 -7.36 4.18 -17.34
N LYS A 13 -6.25 3.47 -17.15
CA LYS A 13 -6.26 2.04 -16.86
C LYS A 13 -6.21 1.78 -15.36
N ASP A 14 -7.28 1.20 -14.84
CA ASP A 14 -7.30 0.61 -13.50
C ASP A 14 -6.59 -0.75 -13.50
N VAL A 15 -6.00 -1.08 -12.36
CA VAL A 15 -5.35 -2.37 -12.12
C VAL A 15 -6.08 -3.09 -11.00
N PHE A 16 -6.19 -4.41 -11.11
CA PHE A 16 -6.83 -5.25 -10.11
C PHE A 16 -5.83 -6.25 -9.56
N HIS A 17 -5.61 -6.21 -8.26
CA HIS A 17 -4.78 -7.17 -7.54
C HIS A 17 -5.19 -7.23 -6.05
N PRO A 18 -4.88 -8.31 -5.31
CA PRO A 18 -5.07 -8.34 -3.86
C PRO A 18 -4.07 -7.41 -3.16
N VAL A 19 -4.39 -7.05 -1.91
CA VAL A 19 -3.48 -6.25 -1.05
C VAL A 19 -2.28 -7.09 -0.59
N PHE A 20 -2.54 -8.35 -0.24
CA PHE A 20 -1.52 -9.33 0.14
C PHE A 20 -1.32 -10.36 -0.97
N ASP A 21 -0.09 -10.81 -1.13
CA ASP A 21 0.30 -11.90 -2.04
C ASP A 21 1.40 -12.73 -1.35
N VAL A 22 1.99 -13.68 -2.06
CA VAL A 22 3.13 -14.47 -1.56
C VAL A 22 4.34 -14.37 -2.48
N ASP A 23 5.53 -14.41 -1.90
CA ASP A 23 6.78 -14.56 -2.66
C ASP A 23 6.99 -16.01 -3.14
N GLN A 24 8.12 -16.26 -3.81
CA GLN A 24 8.47 -17.60 -4.32
C GLN A 24 8.60 -18.67 -3.21
N GLN A 25 8.83 -18.26 -1.96
CA GLN A 25 8.90 -19.15 -0.80
C GLN A 25 7.56 -19.25 -0.04
N GLY A 26 6.50 -18.61 -0.52
CA GLY A 26 5.19 -18.62 0.14
C GLY A 26 5.08 -17.64 1.32
N ARG A 27 6.04 -16.71 1.49
CA ARG A 27 6.00 -15.73 2.58
C ARG A 27 5.11 -14.54 2.17
N PRO A 28 4.34 -13.96 3.10
CA PRO A 28 3.47 -12.84 2.78
C PRO A 28 4.26 -11.64 2.26
N VAL A 29 3.78 -11.05 1.17
CA VAL A 29 4.22 -9.76 0.64
C VAL A 29 3.01 -8.85 0.45
N MET A 30 3.24 -7.55 0.33
CA MET A 30 2.16 -6.56 0.27
C MET A 30 2.31 -5.62 -0.92
N ARG A 31 1.17 -5.25 -1.51
CA ARG A 31 1.04 -4.24 -2.57
C ARG A 31 -0.09 -3.29 -2.16
N TYR A 32 0.23 -2.32 -1.30
CA TYR A 32 -0.75 -1.42 -0.69
C TYR A 32 -0.30 0.04 -0.74
N ILE A 33 -1.27 0.92 -1.01
CA ILE A 33 -1.19 2.36 -0.79
C ILE A 33 -2.63 2.88 -0.68
N ASP A 34 -2.92 3.55 0.43
CA ASP A 34 -4.24 4.06 0.80
C ASP A 34 -4.84 5.01 -0.25
N GLN A 35 -4.00 5.85 -0.86
CA GLN A 35 -4.41 6.85 -1.85
C GLN A 35 -4.94 6.27 -3.16
N PHE A 36 -4.50 5.05 -3.55
CA PHE A 36 -4.83 4.50 -4.87
C PHE A 36 -5.73 3.27 -4.81
N VAL A 37 -5.84 2.59 -3.67
CA VAL A 37 -6.82 1.51 -3.49
C VAL A 37 -8.24 2.08 -3.51
N GLN A 38 -9.17 1.35 -4.13
CA GLN A 38 -10.55 1.78 -4.31
C GLN A 38 -11.50 0.67 -3.80
N PRO A 39 -11.94 0.71 -2.52
CA PRO A 39 -12.89 -0.27 -2.00
C PRO A 39 -14.18 -0.24 -2.82
N LYS A 40 -14.70 -1.41 -3.16
CA LYS A 40 -15.93 -1.50 -3.97
C LYS A 40 -17.21 -1.30 -3.14
N ASP A 41 -17.11 -1.51 -1.83
CA ASP A 41 -18.21 -1.45 -0.87
C ASP A 41 -17.71 -1.03 0.52
N PHE A 42 -18.66 -0.86 1.45
CA PHE A 42 -18.38 -0.45 2.82
C PHE A 42 -17.54 -1.47 3.58
N GLU A 43 -17.73 -2.77 3.32
CA GLU A 43 -17.00 -3.84 3.99
C GLU A 43 -15.50 -3.78 3.67
N GLU A 44 -15.16 -3.68 2.38
CA GLU A 44 -13.76 -3.47 1.95
C GLU A 44 -13.21 -2.15 2.50
N GLY A 45 -14.03 -1.10 2.58
CA GLY A 45 -13.63 0.21 3.11
C GLY A 45 -13.25 0.16 4.59
N VAL A 46 -14.07 -0.48 5.42
CA VAL A 46 -13.79 -0.64 6.86
C VAL A 46 -12.52 -1.47 7.07
N TRP A 47 -12.40 -2.60 6.38
CA TRP A 47 -11.22 -3.46 6.50
C TRP A 47 -9.92 -2.72 6.08
N LEU A 48 -9.96 -1.92 5.02
CA LEU A 48 -8.80 -1.12 4.58
C LEU A 48 -8.45 0.01 5.56
N SER A 49 -9.45 0.60 6.21
CA SER A 49 -9.22 1.62 7.26
C SER A 49 -8.53 1.02 8.46
N GLU A 50 -9.01 -0.13 8.95
CA GLU A 50 -8.41 -0.85 10.08
C GLU A 50 -6.99 -1.33 9.75
N LEU A 51 -6.76 -1.79 8.51
CA LEU A 51 -5.42 -2.14 8.02
C LEU A 51 -4.48 -0.92 8.05
N SER A 52 -4.94 0.24 7.59
CA SER A 52 -4.14 1.47 7.60
C SER A 52 -3.73 1.85 9.02
N ASP A 53 -4.68 1.86 9.96
CA ASP A 53 -4.42 2.19 11.35
C ASP A 53 -3.44 1.20 11.99
N ALA A 54 -3.56 -0.10 11.68
CA ALA A 54 -2.65 -1.13 12.17
C ALA A 54 -1.21 -0.98 11.64
N ILE A 55 -1.05 -0.57 10.37
CA ILE A 55 0.28 -0.31 9.78
C ILE A 55 0.91 0.92 10.44
N GLU A 56 0.18 2.04 10.53
CA GLU A 56 0.70 3.31 11.05
C GLU A 56 1.00 3.30 12.55
N THR A 57 0.34 2.43 13.31
CA THR A 57 0.58 2.25 14.75
C THR A 57 1.56 1.13 15.09
N SER A 58 2.16 0.50 14.08
CA SER A 58 3.07 -0.63 14.27
C SER A 58 4.31 -0.23 15.08
N LYS A 59 4.61 -1.02 16.12
CA LYS A 59 5.84 -0.87 16.92
C LYS A 59 7.12 -1.19 16.13
N GLY A 60 6.99 -1.77 14.93
CA GLY A 60 8.11 -2.13 14.06
C GLY A 60 8.52 -1.03 13.07
N ILE A 61 7.86 0.14 13.08
CA ILE A 61 8.22 1.25 12.20
C ILE A 61 9.63 1.75 12.52
N LEU A 62 10.45 1.89 11.47
CA LEU A 62 11.79 2.46 11.58
C LEU A 62 11.73 3.96 11.27
N SER A 63 12.28 4.78 12.17
CA SER A 63 12.55 6.19 11.90
C SER A 63 14.01 6.34 11.49
N VAL A 64 14.25 6.53 10.19
CA VAL A 64 15.59 6.54 9.60
C VAL A 64 15.96 7.98 9.21
N PRO A 65 16.94 8.62 9.86
CA PRO A 65 17.48 9.89 9.41
C PRO A 65 18.18 9.72 8.06
N VAL A 66 17.88 10.58 7.09
CA VAL A 66 18.53 10.59 5.78
C VAL A 66 19.35 11.87 5.62
N PRO A 67 20.69 11.81 5.77
CA PRO A 67 21.60 12.91 5.51
C PRO A 67 21.51 13.44 4.08
N VAL A 68 21.93 14.70 3.89
CA VAL A 68 22.09 15.30 2.56
C VAL A 68 23.05 14.42 1.74
N TRP A 69 22.68 14.15 0.48
CA TRP A 69 23.40 13.30 -0.48
C TRP A 69 23.32 11.78 -0.24
N GLN A 70 22.54 11.30 0.73
CA GLN A 70 22.29 9.87 0.88
C GLN A 70 20.98 9.46 0.21
N ILE A 71 21.02 8.32 -0.49
CA ILE A 71 19.84 7.65 -1.04
C ILE A 71 19.63 6.38 -0.23
N PRO A 72 18.48 6.21 0.46
CA PRO A 72 18.13 4.96 1.10
C PRO A 72 17.94 3.88 0.03
N VAL A 73 18.62 2.75 0.21
CA VAL A 73 18.38 1.51 -0.50
C VAL A 73 18.33 0.41 0.54
N ASP A 74 17.35 -0.48 0.42
CA ASP A 74 17.21 -1.67 1.26
C ASP A 74 18.27 -2.73 0.91
#